data_AF-A0A7W7K2H9-F1
#
_entry.id   AF-A0A7W7K2H9-F1
#
_cell.length_a   1.000
_cell.length_b   1.000
_cell.length_c   1.000
_cell.angle_alpha   90.00
_cell.angle_beta   90.00
_cell.angle_gamma   90.00
#
_symmetry.space_group_name_H-M   'P 1'
#
loop_
_entity.id
_entity.type
_entity.pdbx_description
1 polymer ?
#
loop_
_entity_poly.entity_id
_entity_poly.type
_entity_poly.pdbx_seq_one_letter_code
_entity_poly.pdbx_strand_id
1 'polypeptide(L)'
;MRSVLLLLALSALSSCNQSNGKAADGIMGHRWARAAADCGDTYFRFSRDMIDFVENGQPVNSLPVRRIVSQASDPSTVMFVIEVDSALAARSDAPNAASDVAMAFRIEGDSLRLVGQGAPDKLLPVSPGTARFPTMALRRCPRAY
;
A
#
# COMPACT_ATOMS: atom_id res chain seq x y z
N MET A 1 22.66 31.19 49.50
CA MET A 1 21.61 31.13 48.44
C MET A 1 22.30 30.60 47.18
N ARG A 2 22.54 29.30 47.00
CA ARG A 2 21.65 28.20 46.59
C ARG A 2 20.76 28.50 45.37
N SER A 3 21.30 28.13 44.21
CA SER A 3 20.61 27.48 43.06
C SER A 3 19.71 28.41 42.20
N VAL A 4 19.49 28.24 40.89
CA VAL A 4 19.45 27.08 39.98
C VAL A 4 19.68 27.57 38.53
N LEU A 5 20.41 26.79 37.74
CA LEU A 5 20.46 26.78 36.27
C LEU A 5 19.06 26.77 35.63
N LEU A 6 18.84 27.51 34.55
CA LEU A 6 17.78 27.16 33.58
C LEU A 6 18.30 27.31 32.14
N LEU A 7 18.90 26.20 31.67
CA LEU A 7 18.83 25.80 30.27
C LEU A 7 17.36 25.54 29.89
N LEU A 8 16.98 25.79 28.65
CA LEU A 8 16.14 24.93 27.79
C LEU A 8 15.88 25.68 26.45
N ALA A 9 16.69 25.40 25.44
CA ALA A 9 16.39 24.43 24.37
C ALA A 9 15.44 25.00 23.31
N LEU A 10 16.00 25.80 22.39
CA LEU A 10 15.38 26.15 21.12
C LEU A 10 16.13 25.45 19.98
N SER A 11 15.99 24.13 19.91
CA SER A 11 16.51 23.32 18.80
C SER A 11 15.59 22.14 18.57
N ALA A 12 14.39 22.42 18.08
CA ALA A 12 13.49 21.45 17.46
C ALA A 12 13.42 21.74 15.95
N LEU A 13 14.56 21.65 15.27
CA LEU A 13 14.67 21.59 13.81
C LEU A 13 15.34 20.27 13.43
N SER A 14 14.63 19.16 13.63
CA SER A 14 15.04 17.85 13.13
C SER A 14 13.89 16.84 13.14
N SER A 15 12.75 17.22 12.55
CA SER A 15 11.78 16.24 12.05
C SER A 15 11.86 16.15 10.52
N CYS A 16 13.07 15.96 9.99
CA CYS A 16 13.29 15.51 8.62
C CYS A 16 13.64 14.02 8.63
N ASN A 17 12.71 13.16 9.05
CA ASN A 17 12.83 11.72 8.80
C ASN A 17 11.47 10.99 8.75
N GLN A 18 10.38 11.72 8.48
CA GLN A 18 9.04 11.32 8.92
C GLN A 18 8.15 10.66 7.85
N SER A 19 8.68 10.19 6.73
CA SER A 19 7.84 9.78 5.60
C SER A 19 8.02 8.33 5.13
N ASN A 20 9.20 7.74 5.31
CA ASN A 20 9.44 6.35 4.95
C ASN A 20 8.76 5.42 5.98
N GLY A 21 7.71 4.71 5.56
CA GLY A 21 6.99 3.73 6.38
C GLY A 21 5.58 4.13 6.82
N LYS A 22 5.28 5.43 6.99
CA LYS A 22 3.93 5.86 7.46
C LYS A 22 2.80 5.46 6.52
N ALA A 23 3.02 5.56 5.21
CA ALA A 23 2.01 5.14 4.25
C ALA A 23 1.83 3.62 4.26
N ALA A 24 2.92 2.84 4.38
CA ALA A 24 2.84 1.38 4.44
C ALA A 24 2.10 0.92 5.70
N ASP A 25 2.43 1.50 6.86
CA ASP A 25 1.72 1.27 8.11
C ASP A 25 0.24 1.68 8.02
N GLY A 26 -0.05 2.80 7.35
CA GLY A 26 -1.41 3.24 7.06
C GLY A 26 -2.19 2.25 6.17
N ILE A 27 -1.56 1.65 5.17
CA ILE A 27 -2.20 0.63 4.34
C ILE A 27 -2.47 -0.64 5.16
N MET A 28 -1.47 -1.15 5.87
CA MET A 28 -1.57 -2.41 6.62
C MET A 28 -2.43 -2.30 7.89
N GLY A 29 -2.54 -1.11 8.48
CA GLY A 29 -3.35 -0.86 9.68
C GLY A 29 -4.87 -0.81 9.42
N HIS A 30 -5.30 -0.96 8.17
CA HIS A 30 -6.70 -0.83 7.78
C HIS A 30 -7.16 -1.95 6.82
N ARG A 31 -8.47 -2.20 6.86
CA ARG A 31 -9.17 -2.95 5.81
C ARG A 31 -9.62 -1.96 4.73
N TRP A 32 -9.65 -2.40 3.49
CA TRP A 32 -9.96 -1.56 2.33
C TRP A 32 -10.99 -2.23 1.44
N ALA A 33 -12.10 -1.57 1.12
CA ALA A 33 -13.16 -2.16 0.31
C ALA A 33 -13.59 -1.24 -0.84
N ARG A 34 -14.33 -1.74 -1.82
CA ARG A 34 -14.78 -0.89 -2.95
C ARG A 34 -15.82 0.12 -2.49
N ALA A 35 -16.78 -0.31 -1.67
CA ALA A 35 -17.75 0.54 -1.01
C ALA A 35 -17.72 0.34 0.51
N ALA A 36 -18.22 1.33 1.26
CA ALA A 36 -18.30 1.24 2.71
C ALA A 36 -19.23 0.09 3.18
N ALA A 37 -20.27 -0.23 2.39
CA ALA A 37 -21.18 -1.33 2.66
C ALA A 37 -20.48 -2.71 2.61
N ASP A 38 -19.41 -2.85 1.81
CA ASP A 38 -18.70 -4.11 1.62
C ASP A 38 -17.81 -4.45 2.83
N CYS A 39 -17.49 -3.47 3.70
CA CYS A 39 -16.52 -3.62 4.78
C CYS A 39 -16.85 -4.66 5.85
N GLY A 40 -18.09 -5.14 5.91
CA GLY A 40 -18.49 -6.26 6.78
C GLY A 40 -17.94 -7.58 6.28
N ASP A 41 -18.10 -7.85 4.99
CA ASP A 41 -17.95 -9.20 4.43
C ASP A 41 -16.88 -9.28 3.33
N THR A 42 -16.70 -8.23 2.53
CA THR A 42 -15.83 -8.21 1.34
C THR A 42 -14.81 -7.07 1.38
N TYR A 43 -13.53 -7.39 1.59
CA TYR A 43 -12.48 -6.37 1.70
C TYR A 43 -11.10 -6.91 1.36
N PHE A 44 -10.17 -5.99 1.09
CA PHE A 44 -8.75 -6.23 0.99
C PHE A 44 -8.08 -5.99 2.34
N ARG A 45 -7.18 -6.89 2.72
CA ARG A 45 -6.30 -6.75 3.88
C ARG A 45 -4.85 -6.88 3.42
N PHE A 46 -4.05 -5.89 3.79
CA PHE A 46 -2.63 -5.85 3.45
C PHE A 46 -1.82 -6.18 4.69
N SER A 47 -0.79 -7.00 4.53
CA SER A 47 0.21 -7.28 5.55
C SER A 47 1.61 -7.20 4.93
N ARG A 48 2.64 -7.51 5.73
CA ARG A 48 4.03 -7.55 5.24
C ARG A 48 4.27 -8.69 4.26
N ASP A 49 3.48 -9.76 4.39
CA ASP A 49 3.72 -11.03 3.72
C ASP A 49 2.61 -11.38 2.73
N MET A 50 1.40 -10.79 2.86
CA MET A 50 0.25 -11.13 2.02
C MET A 50 -0.62 -9.91 1.70
N ILE A 51 -1.26 -9.92 0.54
CA ILE A 51 -2.46 -9.12 0.24
C ILE A 51 -3.62 -10.11 0.10
N ASP A 52 -4.53 -10.10 1.06
CA ASP A 52 -5.71 -10.96 1.06
C ASP A 52 -6.91 -10.22 0.46
N PHE A 53 -7.63 -10.90 -0.42
CA PHE A 53 -9.03 -10.58 -0.73
C PHE A 53 -9.92 -11.50 0.09
N VAL A 54 -10.67 -10.90 1.01
CA VAL A 54 -11.59 -11.57 1.93
C VAL A 54 -13.01 -11.42 1.39
N GLU A 55 -13.75 -12.52 1.37
CA GLU A 55 -15.17 -12.59 1.04
C GLU A 55 -15.88 -13.45 2.11
N ASN A 56 -17.00 -12.97 2.64
CA ASN A 56 -17.74 -13.60 3.74
C ASN A 56 -16.85 -13.97 4.94
N GLY A 57 -15.88 -13.11 5.26
CA GLY A 57 -14.95 -13.30 6.36
C GLY A 57 -13.84 -14.34 6.12
N GLN A 58 -13.75 -14.93 4.93
CA GLN A 58 -12.71 -15.90 4.57
C GLN A 58 -11.80 -15.33 3.46
N PRO A 59 -10.47 -15.50 3.54
CA PRO A 59 -9.59 -15.22 2.41
C PRO A 59 -9.92 -16.16 1.25
N VAL A 60 -10.33 -15.60 0.11
CA VAL A 60 -10.66 -16.39 -1.10
C VAL A 60 -9.58 -16.27 -2.18
N ASN A 61 -8.72 -15.24 -2.08
CA ASN A 61 -7.52 -15.10 -2.89
C ASN A 61 -6.46 -14.35 -2.08
N SER A 62 -5.22 -14.81 -2.13
CA SER A 62 -4.12 -14.20 -1.39
C SER A 62 -2.88 -14.09 -2.27
N LEU A 63 -2.26 -12.92 -2.25
CA LEU A 63 -1.09 -12.61 -3.06
C LEU A 63 0.14 -12.47 -2.13
N PRO A 64 1.15 -13.34 -2.23
CA PRO A 64 2.34 -13.28 -1.39
C PRO A 64 3.18 -12.05 -1.71
N VAL A 65 3.53 -11.28 -0.68
CA VAL A 65 4.36 -10.08 -0.75
C VAL A 65 5.79 -10.45 -0.41
N ARG A 66 6.72 -10.20 -1.35
CA ARG A 66 8.15 -10.43 -1.15
C ARG A 66 8.83 -9.26 -0.45
N ARG A 67 8.44 -8.04 -0.80
CA ARG A 67 8.97 -6.81 -0.20
C ARG A 67 8.04 -5.64 -0.39
N ILE A 68 8.16 -4.67 0.52
CA ILE A 68 7.45 -3.41 0.49
C ILE A 68 8.48 -2.29 0.33
N VAL A 69 8.26 -1.40 -0.63
CA VAL A 69 9.15 -0.29 -0.95
C VAL A 69 8.37 1.02 -0.85
N SER A 70 8.78 1.90 0.06
CA SER A 70 8.28 3.29 0.09
C SER A 70 9.01 4.11 -0.98
N GLN A 71 8.28 4.89 -1.78
CA GLN A 71 8.94 5.76 -2.76
C GLN A 71 9.48 7.02 -2.06
N ALA A 72 10.80 7.23 -2.13
CA ALA A 72 11.42 8.39 -1.50
C ALA A 72 10.96 9.73 -2.11
N SER A 73 10.67 9.74 -3.41
CA SER A 73 10.17 10.93 -4.14
C SER A 73 8.69 11.23 -3.86
N ASP A 74 7.92 10.23 -3.44
CA ASP A 74 6.51 10.37 -3.07
C ASP A 74 6.18 9.43 -1.91
N PRO A 75 6.32 9.89 -0.66
CA PRO A 75 6.14 9.04 0.51
C PRO A 75 4.68 8.65 0.79
N SER A 76 3.73 9.21 0.03
CA SER A 76 2.33 8.77 0.06
C SER A 76 2.10 7.49 -0.76
N THR A 77 3.11 7.11 -1.58
CA THR A 77 3.08 5.95 -2.46
C THR A 77 3.95 4.82 -1.93
N VAL A 78 3.36 3.63 -1.88
CA VAL A 78 3.98 2.39 -1.41
C VAL A 78 3.85 1.33 -2.48
N MET A 79 4.97 0.70 -2.83
CA MET A 79 5.03 -0.40 -3.77
C MET A 79 5.09 -1.73 -3.03
N PHE A 80 4.15 -2.62 -3.33
CA PHE A 80 4.16 -4.01 -2.90
C PHE A 80 4.68 -4.86 -4.06
N VAL A 81 5.77 -5.56 -3.84
CA VAL A 81 6.32 -6.52 -4.79
C VAL A 81 5.80 -7.89 -4.43
N ILE A 82 5.08 -8.50 -5.36
CA ILE A 82 4.31 -9.72 -5.17
C ILE A 82 4.96 -10.83 -5.95
N GLU A 83 5.08 -12.00 -5.34
CA GLU A 83 5.50 -13.21 -6.04
C GLU A 83 4.32 -13.74 -6.86
N VAL A 84 4.51 -13.85 -8.16
CA VAL A 84 3.49 -14.40 -9.06
C VAL A 84 3.95 -15.78 -9.47
N ASP A 85 3.28 -16.82 -8.99
CA ASP A 85 3.49 -18.15 -9.55
C ASP A 85 3.13 -18.14 -11.04
N SER A 86 3.86 -18.93 -11.83
CA SER A 86 3.80 -19.00 -13.30
C SER A 86 2.39 -19.09 -13.92
N ALA A 87 1.37 -19.52 -13.17
CA ALA A 87 -0.04 -19.53 -13.59
C ALA A 87 -0.68 -18.14 -13.74
N LEU A 88 -0.25 -17.14 -12.98
CA LEU A 88 -0.72 -15.75 -13.06
C LEU A 88 0.16 -14.88 -13.99
N ALA A 89 1.41 -15.30 -14.22
CA ALA A 89 2.35 -14.61 -15.12
C ALA A 89 1.90 -14.63 -16.59
N ALA A 90 1.14 -15.63 -17.02
CA ALA A 90 0.65 -15.76 -18.40
C ALA A 90 -0.36 -14.65 -18.82
N ARG A 91 -0.80 -13.79 -17.89
CA ARG A 91 -1.71 -12.66 -18.17
C ARG A 91 -1.04 -11.28 -18.08
N SER A 92 0.24 -11.21 -17.74
CA SER A 92 0.98 -9.95 -17.73
C SER A 92 1.90 -9.85 -18.95
N ASP A 93 1.90 -8.69 -19.61
CA ASP A 93 2.81 -8.38 -20.73
C ASP A 93 4.27 -8.18 -20.27
N ALA A 94 4.69 -8.80 -19.16
CA ALA A 94 6.01 -8.61 -18.55
C ALA A 94 6.97 -9.72 -18.99
N PRO A 95 8.00 -9.41 -19.81
CA PRO A 95 8.92 -10.43 -20.31
C PRO A 95 9.92 -10.84 -19.22
N ASN A 96 9.92 -12.14 -18.91
CA ASN A 96 11.06 -12.93 -18.43
C ASN A 96 12.02 -12.27 -17.43
N ALA A 97 11.62 -12.23 -16.16
CA ALA A 97 12.50 -12.33 -14.99
C ALA A 97 11.67 -12.99 -13.88
N ALA A 98 12.30 -13.64 -12.90
CA ALA A 98 11.65 -14.24 -11.74
C ALA A 98 10.39 -13.45 -11.35
N SER A 99 9.24 -14.11 -11.39
CA SER A 99 7.92 -13.59 -11.78
C SER A 99 7.29 -12.67 -10.74
N ASP A 100 8.01 -11.63 -10.35
CA ASP A 100 7.54 -10.63 -9.42
C ASP A 100 6.73 -9.59 -10.18
N VAL A 101 5.54 -9.27 -9.65
CA VAL A 101 4.76 -8.13 -10.09
C VAL A 101 4.72 -7.11 -8.98
N ALA A 102 5.02 -5.87 -9.31
CA ALA A 102 4.87 -4.76 -8.40
C ALA A 102 3.53 -4.06 -8.60
N MET A 103 2.88 -3.70 -7.49
CA MET A 103 1.71 -2.84 -7.44
C MET A 103 2.02 -1.65 -6.54
N ALA A 104 1.93 -0.45 -7.08
CA ALA A 104 2.11 0.80 -6.35
C ALA A 104 0.76 1.40 -5.96
N PHE A 105 0.56 1.58 -4.66
CA PHE A 105 -0.63 2.17 -4.09
C PHE A 105 -0.32 3.52 -3.45
N ARG A 106 -1.21 4.50 -3.65
CA ARG A 106 -1.16 5.82 -3.02
C ARG A 106 -2.32 5.97 -2.05
N ILE A 107 -2.04 6.44 -0.83
CA ILE A 107 -3.08 6.88 0.10
C ILE A 107 -3.48 8.33 -0.22
N GLU A 108 -4.78 8.54 -0.42
CA GLU A 108 -5.40 9.85 -0.62
C GLU A 108 -6.57 10.01 0.36
N GLY A 109 -6.29 10.54 1.55
CA GLY A 109 -7.27 10.64 2.64
C GLY A 109 -7.74 9.26 3.10
N ASP A 110 -9.03 8.97 2.95
CA ASP A 110 -9.64 7.66 3.23
C ASP A 110 -9.68 6.73 2.01
N SER A 111 -9.02 7.11 0.90
CA SER A 111 -8.94 6.29 -0.31
C SER A 111 -7.55 5.68 -0.48
N LEU A 112 -7.50 4.46 -0.97
CA LEU A 112 -6.30 3.78 -1.44
C LEU A 112 -6.43 3.56 -2.94
N ARG A 113 -5.53 4.14 -3.73
CA ARG A 113 -5.56 4.06 -5.19
C ARG A 113 -4.40 3.25 -5.71
N LEU A 114 -4.66 2.33 -6.63
CA LEU A 114 -3.61 1.76 -7.47
C LEU A 114 -3.15 2.82 -8.48
N VAL A 115 -1.88 3.22 -8.41
CA VAL A 115 -1.29 4.27 -9.27
C VAL A 115 -0.24 3.75 -10.23
N GLY A 116 0.24 2.52 -10.05
CA GLY A 116 1.16 1.87 -10.97
C GLY A 116 1.18 0.36 -10.78
N GLN A 117 1.49 -0.37 -11.84
CA GLN A 117 1.73 -1.81 -11.78
C GLN A 117 2.67 -2.27 -12.89
N GLY A 118 3.35 -3.39 -12.71
CA GLY A 118 4.24 -3.96 -13.72
C GLY A 118 5.42 -4.67 -13.11
N ALA A 119 6.57 -4.66 -13.80
CA ALA A 119 7.79 -5.17 -13.23
C ALA A 119 8.27 -4.26 -12.08
N PRO A 120 8.94 -4.79 -11.04
CA PRO A 120 9.37 -3.99 -9.88
C PRO A 120 10.31 -2.82 -10.20
N ASP A 121 11.05 -2.92 -11.29
CA ASP A 121 11.95 -1.90 -11.83
C ASP A 121 11.29 -1.01 -12.89
N LYS A 122 10.13 -1.42 -13.42
CA LYS A 122 9.42 -0.73 -14.49
C LYS A 122 7.90 -0.75 -14.27
N LEU A 123 7.46 0.10 -13.34
CA LEU A 123 6.04 0.36 -13.13
C LEU A 123 5.46 1.15 -14.29
N LEU A 124 4.34 0.66 -14.84
CA LEU A 124 3.51 1.41 -15.75
C LEU A 124 2.46 2.18 -14.95
N PRO A 125 2.28 3.49 -15.19
CA PRO A 125 1.26 4.27 -14.49
C PRO A 125 -0.13 3.74 -14.83
N VAL A 126 -0.99 3.65 -13.82
CA VAL A 126 -2.41 3.31 -13.99
C VAL A 126 -3.17 4.62 -14.17
N SER A 127 -3.51 4.95 -15.41
CA SER A 127 -4.27 6.16 -15.73
C SER A 127 -5.77 5.97 -15.46
N PRO A 128 -6.45 6.96 -14.84
CA PRO A 128 -7.90 6.98 -14.78
C PRO A 128 -8.50 6.98 -16.19
N GLY A 129 -9.33 5.98 -16.49
CA GLY A 129 -10.12 5.94 -17.73
C GLY A 129 -9.54 5.14 -18.90
N THR A 130 -8.38 4.50 -18.77
CA THR A 130 -7.97 3.49 -19.77
C THR A 130 -8.74 2.19 -19.54
N ALA A 131 -9.50 1.74 -20.55
CA ALA A 131 -10.35 0.54 -20.51
C ALA A 131 -9.66 -0.77 -20.09
N ARG A 132 -8.32 -0.80 -20.03
CA ARG A 132 -7.53 -1.97 -19.63
C ARG A 132 -7.38 -2.12 -18.12
N PHE A 133 -7.55 -1.06 -17.33
CA PHE A 133 -7.39 -1.13 -15.87
C PHE A 133 -8.50 -0.31 -15.20
N PRO A 134 -9.48 -0.95 -14.53
CA PRO A 134 -10.41 -0.20 -13.72
C PRO A 134 -9.59 0.55 -12.66
N THR A 135 -9.83 1.85 -12.51
CA THR A 135 -9.30 2.61 -11.38
C THR A 135 -9.83 1.97 -10.09
N MET A 136 -9.03 1.07 -9.51
CA MET A 136 -9.34 0.48 -8.21
C MET A 136 -8.99 1.53 -7.15
N ALA A 137 -9.96 2.40 -6.88
CA ALA A 137 -9.99 3.19 -5.66
C ALA A 137 -10.72 2.37 -4.60
N LEU A 138 -10.02 1.99 -3.55
CA LEU A 138 -10.60 1.37 -2.37
C LEU A 138 -10.82 2.44 -1.30
N ARG A 139 -11.83 2.24 -0.47
CA ARG A 139 -12.13 3.08 0.69
C ARG A 139 -11.69 2.37 1.95
N ARG A 140 -11.13 3.13 2.88
CA ARG A 140 -10.82 2.67 4.23
C ARG A 140 -12.11 2.22 4.90
N CYS A 141 -12.10 1.00 5.41
CA CYS A 141 -13.21 0.52 6.22
C CYS A 141 -13.22 1.18 7.59
N PRO A 142 -14.40 1.49 8.14
CA PRO A 142 -14.51 1.93 9.53
C PRO A 142 -13.85 0.90 10.45
N ARG A 143 -13.26 1.38 11.55
CA ARG A 143 -12.86 0.48 12.63
C ARG A 143 -14.12 -0.25 13.11
N ALA A 144 -14.06 -1.58 13.18
CA ALA A 144 -15.11 -2.33 13.86
C ALA A 144 -15.13 -1.83 15.32
N TYR A 145 -16.32 -1.45 15.80
CA TYR A 145 -16.55 -1.08 17.18
C TYR A 145 -16.52 -2.32 18.07
#